data_AF-A0A7R7ZS64-F1
#
_entry.id   AF-A0A7R7ZS64-F1
#
_cell.length_a   1.000
_cell.length_b   1.000
_cell.length_c   1.000
_cell.angle_alpha   90.00
_cell.angle_beta   90.00
_cell.angle_gamma   90.00
#
_symmetry.space_group_name_H-M   'P 1'
#
loop_
_entity.id
_entity.type
_entity.pdbx_description
1 polymer ?
#
loop_
_entity_poly.entity_id
_entity_poly.type
_entity_poly.pdbx_seq_one_letter_code
_entity_poly.pdbx_strand_id
1 'polypeptide(L)'
;MEQAREIVNNIRRRNGGITEEQRAELGTDLTEVYQNLQSLAGRSIRHVAEDLYDSDTRFIFELIQNAEDNRYESALSRNESPYIHFTLHDDRLVIDSNEDGFNEEDVRAICSIHNSSKPLTGGYIGHKGIGFKSVFKVAQRVQIQSGPFCFSFQHCRNESGLGMITPSNQEHEALPDEKISTHEPQSSLKYQTHSSYFFRNSKRLQ
;
A
#
# COMPACT_ATOMS: atom_id res chain seq x y z
N MET A 1 -4.82 -4.58 17.57
CA MET A 1 -4.42 -3.22 17.16
C MET A 1 -2.98 -2.93 17.55
N GLU A 2 -2.60 -2.97 18.83
CA GLU A 2 -1.23 -2.65 19.26
C GLU A 2 -0.15 -3.52 18.60
N GLN A 3 -0.34 -4.85 18.62
CA GLN A 3 0.58 -5.79 17.96
C GLN A 3 0.75 -5.51 16.45
N ALA A 4 -0.33 -5.15 15.76
CA ALA A 4 -0.28 -4.83 14.32
C ALA A 4 0.54 -3.56 14.06
N ARG A 5 0.38 -2.54 14.92
CA ARG A 5 1.19 -1.32 14.85
C ARG A 5 2.66 -1.60 15.13
N GLU A 6 2.97 -2.50 16.07
CA GLU A 6 4.34 -2.92 16.35
C GLU A 6 4.99 -3.62 15.17
N ILE A 7 4.26 -4.52 14.47
CA ILE A 7 4.73 -5.16 13.24
C ILE A 7 5.09 -4.10 12.19
N VAL A 8 4.20 -3.14 11.93
CA VAL A 8 4.45 -2.04 10.98
C VAL A 8 5.67 -1.22 11.40
N ASN A 9 5.79 -0.88 12.69
CA ASN A 9 6.94 -0.13 13.21
C ASN A 9 8.26 -0.93 13.08
N ASN A 10 8.22 -2.25 13.27
CA ASN A 10 9.38 -3.12 13.08
C ASN A 10 9.83 -3.09 11.62
N ILE A 11 8.89 -3.24 10.68
CA ILE A 11 9.17 -3.19 9.24
C ILE A 11 9.73 -1.82 8.84
N ARG A 12 9.12 -0.72 9.30
CA ARG A 12 9.61 0.64 9.07
C ARG A 12 11.08 0.79 9.47
N ARG A 13 11.44 0.36 10.69
CA ARG A 13 12.82 0.46 11.19
C ARG A 13 13.78 -0.39 10.35
N ARG A 14 13.39 -1.61 9.99
CA ARG A 14 14.21 -2.51 9.15
C ARG A 14 14.43 -1.96 7.74
N ASN A 15 13.46 -1.24 7.21
CA ASN A 15 13.53 -0.62 5.87
C ASN A 15 14.23 0.75 5.89
N GLY A 16 14.82 1.16 7.02
CA GLY A 16 15.52 2.44 7.14
C GLY A 16 14.57 3.63 7.17
N GLY A 17 13.39 3.47 7.77
CA GLY A 17 12.46 4.56 8.06
C GLY A 17 12.71 5.17 9.44
N ILE A 18 12.79 6.49 9.48
CA ILE A 18 12.83 7.30 10.71
C ILE A 18 11.52 8.08 10.84
N THR A 19 11.11 8.38 12.07
CA THR A 19 9.97 9.27 12.32
C THR A 19 10.38 10.74 12.20
N GLU A 20 9.40 11.65 12.19
CA GLU A 20 9.68 13.08 12.18
C GLU A 20 10.40 13.54 13.45
N GLU A 21 10.11 12.92 14.60
CA GLU A 21 10.83 13.18 15.86
C GLU A 21 12.30 12.77 15.75
N GLN A 22 12.56 11.57 15.23
CA GLN A 22 13.93 11.08 15.02
C GLN A 22 14.70 11.93 13.99
N ARG A 23 14.01 12.42 12.95
CA ARG A 23 14.57 13.36 11.98
C ARG A 23 14.95 14.69 12.63
N ALA A 24 14.08 15.21 13.50
CA ALA A 24 14.35 16.45 14.22
C ALA A 24 15.56 16.30 15.17
N GLU A 25 15.72 15.15 15.81
CA GLU A 25 16.85 14.84 16.69
C GLU A 25 18.19 14.67 15.96
N LEU A 26 18.18 14.15 14.72
CA LEU A 26 19.38 13.96 13.90
C LEU A 26 20.08 15.28 13.54
N GLY A 27 19.33 16.39 13.48
CA GLY A 27 19.84 17.67 12.99
C GLY A 27 20.07 17.69 11.47
N THR A 28 20.33 18.88 10.91
CA THR A 28 20.36 19.09 9.45
C THR A 28 21.53 18.38 8.76
N ASP A 29 22.71 18.39 9.35
CA ASP A 29 23.94 17.82 8.77
C ASP A 29 23.85 16.28 8.62
N LEU A 30 23.48 15.59 9.70
CA LEU A 30 23.30 14.13 9.64
C LEU A 30 22.06 13.73 8.83
N THR A 31 21.05 14.60 8.71
CA THR A 31 19.89 14.33 7.85
C THR A 31 20.29 14.22 6.39
N GLU A 32 21.17 15.10 5.90
CA GLU A 32 21.67 15.03 4.52
C GLU A 32 22.46 13.74 4.27
N VAL A 33 23.39 13.39 5.19
CA VAL A 33 24.15 12.14 5.11
C VAL A 33 23.22 10.92 5.09
N TYR A 34 22.19 10.92 5.94
CA TYR A 34 21.21 9.85 6.00
C TYR A 34 20.39 9.73 4.71
N GLN A 35 19.92 10.84 4.14
CA GLN A 35 19.20 10.86 2.87
C GLN A 35 20.08 10.35 1.71
N ASN A 36 21.38 10.65 1.73
CA ASN A 36 22.33 10.13 0.75
C ASN A 36 22.49 8.61 0.87
N LEU A 37 22.61 8.06 2.08
CA LEU A 37 22.63 6.61 2.33
C LEU A 37 21.33 5.92 1.87
N GLN A 38 20.18 6.52 2.19
CA GLN A 38 18.88 6.06 1.73
C GLN A 38 18.81 6.03 0.19
N SER A 39 19.31 7.08 -0.47
CA SER A 39 19.33 7.20 -1.92
C SER A 39 20.24 6.17 -2.60
N LEU A 40 21.33 5.78 -1.95
CA LEU A 40 22.21 4.69 -2.40
C LEU A 40 21.52 3.33 -2.26
N ALA A 41 20.90 3.05 -1.12
CA ALA A 41 20.20 1.79 -0.87
C ALA A 41 18.96 1.60 -1.76
N GLY A 42 18.26 2.70 -2.06
CA GLY A 42 17.03 2.67 -2.83
C GLY A 42 17.21 2.63 -4.35
N ARG A 43 18.44 2.72 -4.89
CA ARG A 43 18.70 2.69 -6.35
C ARG A 43 18.10 1.46 -7.02
N SER A 44 18.23 0.28 -6.41
CA SER A 44 17.66 -0.96 -6.96
C SER A 44 16.13 -0.94 -6.97
N ILE A 45 15.50 -0.28 -5.99
CA ILE A 45 14.05 -0.11 -5.93
C ILE A 45 13.58 0.82 -7.05
N ARG A 46 14.33 1.89 -7.32
CA ARG A 46 14.04 2.78 -8.44
C ARG A 46 14.13 2.08 -9.79
N HIS A 47 15.16 1.27 -10.03
CA HIS A 47 15.25 0.53 -11.29
C HIS A 47 14.08 -0.43 -11.49
N VAL A 48 13.63 -1.12 -10.44
CA VAL A 48 12.39 -1.93 -10.50
C VAL A 48 11.17 -1.06 -10.80
N ALA A 49 11.07 0.13 -10.20
CA ALA A 49 9.96 1.04 -10.47
C ALA A 49 10.02 1.64 -11.89
N GLU A 50 11.21 1.89 -12.42
CA GLU A 50 11.49 2.33 -13.79
C GLU A 50 11.05 1.30 -14.82
N ASP A 51 11.36 0.03 -14.62
CA ASP A 51 10.89 -1.07 -15.48
C ASP A 51 9.36 -1.24 -15.40
N LEU A 52 8.76 -0.87 -14.26
CA LEU A 52 7.30 -0.83 -14.14
C LEU A 52 6.72 0.34 -14.94
N TYR A 53 7.47 1.43 -15.23
CA TYR A 53 7.00 2.73 -15.77
C TYR A 53 6.44 2.73 -17.21
N ASP A 54 6.53 1.64 -17.97
CA ASP A 54 6.14 1.60 -19.41
C ASP A 54 4.63 1.73 -19.76
N SER A 55 3.70 1.43 -18.84
CA SER A 55 2.25 1.68 -19.06
C SER A 55 1.53 2.17 -17.81
N ASP A 56 0.88 3.34 -17.88
CA ASP A 56 0.21 3.99 -16.74
C ASP A 56 -1.02 3.24 -16.22
N THR A 57 -1.56 2.29 -16.98
CA THR A 57 -2.75 1.50 -16.58
C THR A 57 -2.43 0.14 -15.98
N ARG A 58 -1.15 -0.27 -16.01
CA ARG A 58 -0.72 -1.60 -15.54
C ARG A 58 -1.13 -1.88 -14.09
N PHE A 59 -1.13 -0.86 -13.24
CA PHE A 59 -1.49 -1.00 -11.82
C PHE A 59 -2.90 -1.56 -11.61
N ILE A 60 -3.85 -1.25 -12.50
CA ILE A 60 -5.23 -1.75 -12.40
C ILE A 60 -5.24 -3.28 -12.54
N PHE A 61 -4.51 -3.82 -13.52
CA PHE A 61 -4.42 -5.26 -13.74
C PHE A 61 -3.73 -5.97 -12.57
N GLU A 62 -2.66 -5.39 -12.03
CA GLU A 62 -1.96 -5.94 -10.86
C GLU A 62 -2.87 -5.96 -9.62
N LEU A 63 -3.74 -4.96 -9.45
CA LEU A 63 -4.72 -4.92 -8.36
C LEU A 63 -5.85 -5.93 -8.53
N ILE A 64 -6.32 -6.16 -9.77
CA ILE A 64 -7.29 -7.21 -10.07
C ILE A 64 -6.68 -8.59 -9.80
N GLN A 65 -5.43 -8.81 -10.19
CA GLN A 65 -4.72 -10.06 -9.89
C GLN A 65 -4.56 -10.28 -8.39
N ASN A 66 -4.24 -9.24 -7.61
CA ASN A 66 -4.23 -9.35 -6.15
C ASN A 66 -5.60 -9.77 -5.61
N ALA A 67 -6.70 -9.22 -6.16
CA ALA A 67 -8.05 -9.61 -5.75
C ALA A 67 -8.39 -11.05 -6.16
N GLU A 68 -7.88 -11.56 -7.27
CA GLU A 68 -8.03 -12.96 -7.68
C GLU A 68 -7.25 -13.92 -6.75
N ASP A 69 -6.07 -13.51 -6.30
CA ASP A 69 -5.19 -14.29 -5.41
C ASP A 69 -5.61 -14.24 -3.92
N ASN A 70 -6.57 -13.37 -3.57
CA ASN A 70 -7.03 -13.17 -2.20
C ASN A 70 -7.93 -14.31 -1.69
N ARG A 71 -8.06 -14.38 -0.36
CA ARG A 71 -8.99 -15.29 0.32
C ARG A 71 -10.27 -14.54 0.69
N TYR A 72 -11.41 -15.22 0.53
CA TYR A 72 -12.74 -14.67 0.77
C TYR A 72 -13.58 -15.61 1.64
N GLU A 73 -12.95 -16.39 2.52
CA GLU A 73 -13.65 -17.41 3.33
C GLU A 73 -14.73 -16.76 4.19
N SER A 74 -14.45 -15.58 4.74
CA SER A 74 -15.39 -14.81 5.56
C SER A 74 -16.60 -14.34 4.75
N ALA A 75 -16.41 -13.83 3.53
CA ALA A 75 -17.50 -13.41 2.65
C ALA A 75 -18.35 -14.60 2.21
N LEU A 76 -17.71 -15.69 1.79
CA LEU A 76 -18.39 -16.91 1.37
C LEU A 76 -19.19 -17.54 2.53
N SER A 77 -18.67 -17.51 3.76
CA SER A 77 -19.39 -17.99 4.95
C SER A 77 -20.67 -17.20 5.25
N ARG A 78 -20.74 -15.94 4.80
CA ARG A 78 -21.91 -15.05 4.90
C ARG A 78 -22.80 -15.09 3.65
N ASN A 79 -22.50 -15.98 2.70
CA ASN A 79 -23.19 -16.09 1.42
C ASN A 79 -23.11 -14.79 0.59
N GLU A 80 -22.00 -14.05 0.72
CA GLU A 80 -21.65 -12.87 -0.07
C GLU A 80 -20.71 -13.27 -1.22
N SER A 81 -20.89 -12.66 -2.39
CA SER A 81 -19.95 -12.86 -3.51
C SER A 81 -18.67 -12.04 -3.30
N PRO A 82 -17.48 -12.60 -3.61
CA PRO A 82 -16.24 -11.83 -3.66
C PRO A 82 -16.36 -10.63 -4.61
N TYR A 83 -15.79 -9.49 -4.22
CA TYR A 83 -15.77 -8.30 -5.07
C TYR A 83 -14.47 -7.50 -4.93
N ILE A 84 -14.25 -6.66 -5.95
CA ILE A 84 -13.34 -5.52 -5.94
C ILE A 84 -14.06 -4.33 -6.57
N HIS A 85 -14.11 -3.20 -5.87
CA HIS A 85 -14.71 -1.96 -6.33
C HIS A 85 -13.64 -0.87 -6.49
N PHE A 86 -13.77 -0.07 -7.54
CA PHE A 86 -12.92 1.07 -7.82
C PHE A 86 -13.79 2.34 -7.85
N THR A 87 -13.59 3.22 -6.88
CA THR A 87 -14.30 4.50 -6.78
C THR A 87 -13.32 5.63 -7.03
N LEU A 88 -13.54 6.36 -8.13
CA LEU A 88 -12.76 7.54 -8.47
C LEU A 88 -13.40 8.80 -7.87
N HIS A 89 -12.63 9.54 -7.09
CA HIS A 89 -12.94 10.88 -6.62
C HIS A 89 -11.98 11.90 -7.25
N ASP A 90 -12.30 13.19 -7.11
CA ASP A 90 -11.49 14.28 -7.66
C ASP A 90 -10.03 14.27 -7.15
N ASP A 91 -9.80 13.85 -5.91
CA ASP A 91 -8.50 13.89 -5.25
C ASP A 91 -7.86 12.51 -5.00
N ARG A 92 -8.63 11.43 -5.23
CA ARG A 92 -8.19 10.08 -4.92
C ARG A 92 -8.92 8.97 -5.68
N LEU A 93 -8.25 7.84 -5.81
CA LEU A 93 -8.87 6.55 -6.11
C LEU A 93 -9.03 5.78 -4.79
N VAL A 94 -10.22 5.22 -4.57
CA VAL A 94 -10.51 4.28 -3.49
C VAL A 94 -10.73 2.91 -4.11
N ILE A 95 -10.08 1.89 -3.54
CA ILE A 95 -10.27 0.49 -3.92
C ILE A 95 -10.73 -0.26 -2.69
N ASP A 96 -11.83 -0.98 -2.83
CA ASP A 96 -12.43 -1.77 -1.76
C ASP A 96 -12.63 -3.22 -2.18
N SER A 97 -12.46 -4.15 -1.24
CA SER A 97 -12.66 -5.59 -1.45
C SER A 97 -13.08 -6.25 -0.14
N ASN A 98 -13.97 -7.24 -0.22
CA ASN A 98 -14.43 -8.04 0.92
C ASN A 98 -13.57 -9.29 1.20
N GLU A 99 -12.27 -9.22 0.88
CA GLU A 99 -11.30 -10.26 1.25
C GLU A 99 -11.15 -10.41 2.78
N ASP A 100 -10.51 -11.49 3.21
CA ASP A 100 -10.34 -11.82 4.63
C ASP A 100 -9.40 -10.83 5.36
N GLY A 101 -8.63 -10.06 4.62
CA GLY A 101 -7.75 -9.02 5.12
C GLY A 101 -6.33 -9.51 5.41
N PHE A 102 -5.44 -8.55 5.63
CA PHE A 102 -4.01 -8.80 5.72
C PHE A 102 -3.63 -9.51 7.01
N ASN A 103 -2.70 -10.45 6.87
CA ASN A 103 -1.89 -10.95 7.97
C ASN A 103 -0.48 -10.32 7.96
N GLU A 104 0.35 -10.69 8.94
CA GLU A 104 1.73 -10.17 9.04
C GLU A 104 2.59 -10.48 7.81
N GLU A 105 2.44 -11.67 7.22
CA GLU A 105 3.17 -12.09 6.03
C GLU A 105 2.82 -11.20 4.83
N ASP A 106 1.54 -10.86 4.66
CA ASP A 106 1.10 -9.96 3.59
C ASP A 106 1.72 -8.57 3.75
N VAL A 107 1.71 -7.99 4.96
CA VAL A 107 2.34 -6.70 5.25
C VAL A 107 3.85 -6.75 4.97
N ARG A 108 4.54 -7.82 5.38
CA ARG A 108 5.97 -8.01 5.10
C ARG A 108 6.25 -8.15 3.62
N ALA A 109 5.41 -8.88 2.88
CA ALA A 109 5.58 -9.11 1.46
C ALA A 109 5.48 -7.81 0.65
N ILE A 110 4.46 -6.97 0.90
CA ILE A 110 4.32 -5.69 0.19
C ILE A 110 5.40 -4.68 0.56
N CYS A 111 5.99 -4.78 1.77
CA CYS A 111 7.10 -3.95 2.22
C CYS A 111 8.48 -4.51 1.80
N SER A 112 8.52 -5.59 1.02
CA SER A 112 9.78 -6.23 0.61
C SER A 112 10.36 -5.60 -0.66
N ILE A 113 11.69 -5.61 -0.80
CA ILE A 113 12.35 -5.16 -2.02
C ILE A 113 12.27 -6.22 -3.13
N HIS A 114 12.34 -7.51 -2.76
CA HIS A 114 12.62 -8.67 -3.64
C HIS A 114 13.75 -8.39 -4.64
N ASN A 115 14.93 -8.98 -4.39
CA ASN A 115 16.04 -8.95 -5.36
C ASN A 115 15.55 -9.57 -6.68
N SER A 116 15.53 -8.77 -7.73
CA SER A 116 15.19 -9.11 -9.11
C SER A 116 16.23 -10.02 -9.78
N SER A 117 16.69 -11.07 -9.09
CA SER A 117 17.69 -12.02 -9.64
C SER A 117 17.06 -13.16 -10.45
N LYS A 118 15.76 -13.10 -10.78
CA LYS A 118 15.16 -13.99 -11.78
C LYS A 118 14.75 -13.14 -12.99
N PRO A 119 15.25 -13.47 -14.20
CA PRO A 119 14.91 -12.73 -15.40
C PRO A 119 13.39 -12.74 -15.61
N LEU A 120 12.85 -11.60 -16.08
CA LEU A 120 11.48 -11.40 -16.58
C LEU A 120 11.20 -12.20 -17.87
N THR A 121 11.79 -13.40 -18.00
CA THR A 121 11.63 -14.27 -19.16
C THR A 121 10.49 -15.24 -18.91
N GLY A 122 9.31 -14.84 -19.39
CA GLY A 122 8.24 -15.77 -19.74
C GLY A 122 7.16 -15.97 -18.68
N GLY A 123 5.98 -15.43 -18.98
CA GLY A 123 4.73 -15.76 -18.29
C GLY A 123 4.51 -15.02 -16.99
N TYR A 124 3.29 -14.54 -16.80
CA TYR A 124 2.78 -13.94 -15.58
C TYR A 124 3.13 -14.80 -14.36
N ILE A 125 4.07 -14.33 -13.54
CA ILE A 125 4.39 -14.92 -12.24
C ILE A 125 4.26 -13.81 -11.21
N GLY A 126 3.19 -13.90 -10.41
CA GLY A 126 2.86 -12.98 -9.33
C GLY A 126 3.93 -12.99 -8.25
N HIS A 127 4.75 -11.94 -8.24
CA HIS A 127 5.61 -11.61 -7.11
C HIS A 127 4.86 -10.64 -6.22
N LYS A 128 4.33 -11.13 -5.08
CA LYS A 128 3.73 -10.28 -4.04
C LYS A 128 4.66 -9.10 -3.75
N GLY A 129 4.19 -7.88 -4.00
CA GLY A 129 4.90 -6.64 -3.71
C GLY A 129 5.58 -5.93 -4.90
N ILE A 130 5.86 -6.57 -6.04
CA ILE A 130 6.35 -5.86 -7.24
C ILE A 130 5.18 -5.20 -7.97
N GLY A 131 4.11 -5.96 -8.21
CA GLY A 131 2.88 -5.45 -8.83
C GLY A 131 2.28 -4.28 -8.06
N PHE A 132 2.23 -4.39 -6.72
CA PHE A 132 1.74 -3.32 -5.86
C PHE A 132 2.51 -2.00 -6.04
N LYS A 133 3.83 -2.02 -6.22
CA LYS A 133 4.63 -0.78 -6.37
C LYS A 133 4.26 0.02 -7.62
N SER A 134 3.63 -0.60 -8.61
CA SER A 134 3.17 0.11 -9.81
C SER A 134 2.13 1.21 -9.51
N VAL A 135 1.46 1.17 -8.36
CA VAL A 135 0.52 2.23 -7.95
C VAL A 135 1.20 3.59 -7.73
N PHE A 136 2.50 3.62 -7.40
CA PHE A 136 3.25 4.88 -7.22
C PHE A 136 3.52 5.62 -8.53
N LYS A 137 3.09 5.06 -9.67
CA LYS A 137 2.95 5.79 -10.93
C LYS A 137 2.00 6.95 -10.86
N VAL A 138 0.86 6.69 -10.22
CA VAL A 138 -0.35 7.51 -10.26
C VAL A 138 -0.64 8.15 -8.90
N ALA A 139 0.06 7.73 -7.85
CA ALA A 139 -0.12 8.22 -6.50
C ALA A 139 1.20 8.51 -5.79
N GLN A 140 1.24 9.57 -4.99
CA GLN A 140 2.38 9.87 -4.11
C GLN A 140 2.21 9.26 -2.72
N ARG A 141 0.98 8.99 -2.33
CA ARG A 141 0.64 8.34 -1.06
C ARG A 141 -0.33 7.20 -1.31
N VAL A 142 -0.07 6.07 -0.66
CA VAL A 142 -0.94 4.90 -0.63
C VAL A 142 -1.20 4.56 0.81
N GLN A 143 -2.45 4.62 1.25
CA GLN A 143 -2.86 4.14 2.57
C GLN A 143 -3.59 2.83 2.41
N ILE A 144 -3.28 1.87 3.26
CA ILE A 144 -3.91 0.55 3.36
C ILE A 144 -4.49 0.45 4.76
N GLN A 145 -5.80 0.33 4.85
CA GLN A 145 -6.49 -0.18 6.02
C GLN A 145 -6.90 -1.60 5.67
N SER A 146 -6.51 -2.63 6.45
CA SER A 146 -6.86 -4.03 6.22
C SER A 146 -6.84 -4.81 7.54
N GLY A 147 -8.01 -5.24 8.00
CA GLY A 147 -8.18 -5.86 9.32
C GLY A 147 -7.54 -5.01 10.44
N PRO A 148 -6.61 -5.56 11.24
CA PRO A 148 -5.98 -4.82 12.33
C PRO A 148 -4.89 -3.84 11.86
N PHE A 149 -4.52 -3.86 10.58
CA PHE A 149 -3.48 -3.01 10.03
C PHE A 149 -4.07 -1.74 9.43
N CYS A 150 -3.50 -0.59 9.77
CA CYS A 150 -3.72 0.66 9.05
C CYS A 150 -2.37 1.38 8.92
N PHE A 151 -1.88 1.52 7.70
CA PHE A 151 -0.57 2.11 7.43
C PHE A 151 -0.54 2.75 6.06
N SER A 152 0.47 3.59 5.82
CA SER A 152 0.65 4.24 4.54
C SER A 152 2.10 4.26 4.09
N PHE A 153 2.25 4.37 2.79
CA PHE A 153 3.49 4.61 2.10
C PHE A 153 3.44 5.97 1.44
N GLN A 154 4.59 6.62 1.32
CA GLN A 154 4.71 7.89 0.63
C GLN A 154 5.99 7.90 -0.19
N HIS A 155 5.86 8.19 -1.48
CA HIS A 155 6.98 8.23 -2.41
C HIS A 155 6.76 9.27 -3.50
N CYS A 156 7.74 10.13 -3.73
CA CYS A 156 7.81 11.02 -4.89
C CYS A 156 8.83 10.49 -5.90
N ARG A 157 8.55 10.65 -7.22
CA ARG A 157 9.39 10.12 -8.33
C ARG A 157 10.89 10.47 -8.27
N ASN A 158 11.29 11.50 -7.51
CA ASN A 158 12.68 11.96 -7.38
C ASN A 158 13.35 11.54 -6.04
N GLU A 159 12.70 10.71 -5.24
CA GLU A 159 13.23 10.24 -3.95
C GLU A 159 13.96 8.89 -4.10
N SER A 160 14.54 8.41 -2.99
CA SER A 160 15.31 7.16 -2.94
C SER A 160 14.56 5.92 -3.43
N GLY A 161 13.23 5.90 -3.43
CA GLY A 161 12.40 4.71 -3.68
C GLY A 161 12.07 3.92 -2.41
N LEU A 162 12.76 4.17 -1.30
CA LEU A 162 12.45 3.53 -0.01
C LEU A 162 11.03 3.85 0.47
N GLY A 163 10.49 5.01 0.09
CA GLY A 163 9.12 5.40 0.41
C GLY A 163 8.05 4.41 -0.06
N MET A 164 8.34 3.61 -1.10
CA MET A 164 7.44 2.58 -1.62
C MET A 164 7.38 1.30 -0.76
N ILE A 165 8.34 1.12 0.14
CA ILE A 165 8.46 -0.09 0.98
C ILE A 165 8.46 0.22 2.46
N THR A 166 8.60 1.49 2.85
CA THR A 166 8.73 1.90 4.25
C THR A 166 7.37 2.35 4.77
N PRO A 167 6.65 1.53 5.55
CA PRO A 167 5.31 1.87 5.99
C PRO A 167 5.34 2.83 7.18
N SER A 168 4.26 3.57 7.34
CA SER A 168 3.99 4.42 8.50
C SER A 168 2.61 4.10 9.05
N ASN A 169 2.51 3.77 10.34
CA ASN A 169 1.22 3.54 11.00
C ASN A 169 0.29 4.74 10.81
N GLN A 170 -0.98 4.46 10.53
CA GLN A 170 -2.05 5.44 10.44
C GLN A 170 -3.13 5.09 11.46
N GLU A 171 -4.00 6.06 11.73
CA GLU A 171 -5.22 5.79 12.46
C GLU A 171 -6.26 5.19 11.51
N HIS A 172 -7.10 4.31 12.04
CA HIS A 172 -8.18 3.74 11.26
C HIS A 172 -9.20 4.83 10.93
N GLU A 173 -9.50 4.98 9.65
CA GLU A 173 -10.52 5.91 9.18
C GLU A 173 -11.86 5.18 9.05
N ALA A 174 -12.94 5.91 9.32
CA ALA A 174 -14.25 5.46 8.92
C ALA A 174 -14.27 5.38 7.39
N LEU A 175 -14.59 4.21 6.87
CA LEU A 175 -14.67 4.02 5.44
C LEU A 175 -15.86 4.82 4.91
N PRO A 176 -15.75 5.40 3.71
CA PRO A 176 -16.87 6.10 3.12
C PRO A 176 -18.06 5.14 3.07
N ASP A 177 -19.20 5.56 3.62
CA ASP A 177 -20.47 4.84 3.54
C ASP A 177 -20.88 4.72 2.05
N GLU A 178 -20.40 3.71 1.34
CA GLU A 178 -21.03 3.32 0.09
C GLU A 178 -22.24 2.46 0.41
N LYS A 179 -23.31 3.13 0.86
CA LYS A 179 -24.67 2.64 0.62
C LYS A 179 -24.88 2.62 -0.89
N ILE A 180 -24.47 1.55 -1.56
CA ILE A 180 -25.10 1.18 -2.83
C ILE A 180 -26.54 0.83 -2.47
N SER A 181 -27.46 1.69 -2.87
CA SER A 181 -28.89 1.60 -2.60
C SER A 181 -29.47 0.22 -2.98
N THR A 182 -29.68 -0.64 -1.98
CA THR A 182 -30.87 -1.49 -1.90
C THR A 182 -31.46 -1.36 -0.50
N HIS A 183 -32.62 -0.71 -0.43
CA HIS A 183 -33.56 -0.55 0.70
C HIS A 183 -33.20 -1.05 2.13
N GLU A 184 -32.84 -0.07 2.98
CA GLU A 184 -33.37 0.25 4.34
C GLU A 184 -33.28 -0.73 5.56
N PRO A 185 -33.33 -0.22 6.82
CA PRO A 185 -32.17 -0.23 7.72
C PRO A 185 -32.40 -0.92 9.09
N GLN A 186 -31.31 -1.26 9.80
CA GLN A 186 -31.05 -0.92 11.21
C GLN A 186 -30.07 -1.89 11.89
N SER A 187 -29.21 -1.26 12.70
CA SER A 187 -28.59 -1.78 13.93
C SER A 187 -27.28 -2.58 13.87
N SER A 188 -26.41 -2.19 14.81
CA SER A 188 -25.16 -2.80 15.26
C SER A 188 -23.90 -2.53 14.43
N LEU A 189 -22.98 -1.78 15.07
CA LEU A 189 -21.54 -1.79 14.83
C LEU A 189 -21.09 -3.21 14.42
N LYS A 190 -20.60 -3.36 13.19
CA LYS A 190 -19.88 -4.55 12.77
C LYS A 190 -18.59 -4.11 12.12
N TYR A 191 -17.51 -4.28 12.88
CA TYR A 191 -16.15 -4.28 12.37
C TYR A 191 -16.07 -5.25 11.19
N GLN A 192 -16.02 -4.72 9.97
CA GLN A 192 -15.75 -5.48 8.77
C GLN A 192 -14.36 -5.11 8.27
N THR A 193 -13.57 -6.16 8.11
CA THR A 193 -12.22 -6.21 7.56
C THR A 193 -12.27 -5.71 6.12
N HIS A 194 -11.93 -4.45 5.90
CA HIS A 194 -11.84 -3.86 4.56
C HIS A 194 -10.38 -3.57 4.26
N SER A 195 -9.93 -3.91 3.04
CA SER A 195 -8.68 -3.44 2.44
C SER A 195 -8.96 -2.16 1.65
N SER A 196 -8.79 -0.99 2.26
CA SER A 196 -9.03 0.31 1.60
C SER A 196 -7.72 0.95 1.15
N TYR A 197 -7.57 1.11 -0.16
CA TYR A 197 -6.43 1.80 -0.77
C TYR A 197 -6.79 3.27 -1.02
N PHE A 198 -6.15 4.21 -0.32
CA PHE A 198 -6.32 5.64 -0.61
C PHE A 198 -5.12 6.18 -1.39
N PHE A 199 -5.35 6.60 -2.62
CA PHE A 199 -4.34 7.19 -3.50
C PHE A 199 -4.50 8.71 -3.56
N ARG A 200 -3.73 9.50 -2.80
CA ARG A 200 -3.79 10.98 -2.91
C ARG A 200 -2.79 11.50 -3.94
N ASN A 201 -3.27 12.37 -4.84
CA ASN A 201 -2.44 13.04 -5.84
C ASN A 201 -2.01 14.44 -5.36
N SER A 202 -0.70 14.72 -5.33
CA SER A 202 -0.16 16.07 -5.11
C SER A 202 0.36 16.64 -6.42
N LYS A 203 -0.57 17.11 -7.25
CA LYS A 203 -0.30 18.11 -8.29
C LYS A 203 -1.49 19.05 -8.39
N ARG A 204 -1.52 20.05 -7.51
CA ARG A 204 -1.85 21.41 -7.97
C ARG A 204 -0.59 21.95 -8.63
N LEU A 205 -0.56 21.98 -9.94
CA LEU A 205 0.31 22.89 -10.67
C LEU A 205 -0.57 23.67 -11.66
N GLN A 206 -0.78 24.92 -11.26
CA GLN A 206 -1.45 26.05 -11.92
C GLN A 206 -2.97 26.07 -11.87
#